data_AF-A0AA86W4A9-F1
#
_entry.id   AF-A0AA86W4A9-F1
#
_cell.length_a   1.000
_cell.length_b   1.000
_cell.length_c   1.000
_cell.angle_alpha   90.00
_cell.angle_beta   90.00
_cell.angle_gamma   90.00
#
_symmetry.space_group_name_H-M   'P 1'
#
loop_
_entity.id
_entity.type
_entity.pdbx_description
1 polymer ?
#
loop_
_entity_poly.entity_id
_entity_poly.type
_entity_poly.pdbx_seq_one_letter_code
_entity_poly.pdbx_strand_id
1 'polypeptide(L)'
;MSDDLRLLGNHLAVMDVAHCYLQGNADAVEFCPYDCYHNVLAVSTYTLQKSCQPSRHGSISLFNVDVETGHLDLVFNEETAGIFDIKVESTWRACESFSSSSIC
;
A
#
# COMPACT_ATOMS: atom_id res chain seq x y z
N MET A 1 -27.76 -37.28 -15.00
CA MET A 1 -27.07 -36.76 -16.20
C MET A 1 -27.31 -35.26 -16.28
N SER A 2 -26.54 -34.49 -15.52
CA SER A 2 -26.20 -33.07 -15.77
C SER A 2 -25.40 -32.57 -14.57
N ASP A 3 -24.31 -33.28 -14.27
CA ASP A 3 -23.30 -32.86 -13.29
C ASP A 3 -22.15 -32.08 -13.97
N ASP A 4 -22.24 -31.79 -15.27
CA ASP A 4 -21.14 -31.23 -16.07
C ASP A 4 -21.17 -29.71 -16.29
N LEU A 5 -22.20 -28.99 -15.86
CA LEU A 5 -22.28 -27.53 -16.06
C LEU A 5 -21.79 -26.68 -14.87
N ARG A 6 -21.19 -27.31 -13.86
CA ARG A 6 -20.59 -26.61 -12.69
C ARG A 6 -19.07 -26.47 -12.80
N LEU A 7 -18.43 -27.01 -13.84
CA LEU A 7 -16.95 -27.09 -13.94
C LEU A 7 -16.31 -26.21 -15.03
N LEU A 8 -17.08 -25.40 -15.78
CA LEU A 8 -16.51 -24.49 -16.80
C LEU A 8 -16.79 -22.99 -16.58
N GLY A 9 -17.49 -22.61 -15.51
CA GLY A 9 -17.95 -21.23 -15.30
C GLY A 9 -17.09 -20.35 -14.38
N ASN A 10 -16.14 -20.91 -13.62
CA ASN A 10 -15.49 -20.20 -12.50
C ASN A 10 -13.96 -20.13 -12.62
N HIS A 11 -13.41 -20.05 -13.84
CA HIS A 11 -11.97 -19.84 -14.04
C HIS A 11 -11.61 -18.47 -14.63
N LEU A 12 -12.50 -17.50 -14.44
CA LEU A 12 -12.13 -16.11 -14.30
C LEU A 12 -12.44 -15.78 -12.84
N ALA A 13 -11.42 -15.87 -11.99
CA ALA A 13 -11.50 -15.19 -10.70
C ALA A 13 -11.91 -13.75 -11.04
N VAL A 14 -13.10 -13.33 -10.61
CA VAL A 14 -13.37 -11.91 -10.46
C VAL A 14 -12.23 -11.45 -9.57
N MET A 15 -11.27 -10.68 -10.10
CA MET A 15 -10.30 -10.03 -9.23
C MET A 15 -11.14 -9.14 -8.32
N ASP A 16 -11.26 -9.53 -7.05
CA ASP A 16 -11.89 -8.68 -6.07
C ASP A 16 -10.96 -7.48 -5.94
N VAL A 17 -11.41 -6.34 -6.47
CA VAL A 17 -10.59 -5.13 -6.54
C VAL A 17 -10.58 -4.54 -5.14
N ALA A 18 -9.49 -4.80 -4.42
CA ALA A 18 -9.21 -4.16 -3.15
C ALA A 18 -9.24 -2.63 -3.35
N HIS A 19 -10.00 -1.92 -2.53
CA HIS A 19 -10.13 -0.47 -2.63
C HIS A 19 -10.11 0.18 -1.26
N CYS A 20 -9.59 1.40 -1.21
CA CYS A 20 -9.62 2.25 -0.02
C CYS A 20 -9.96 3.69 -0.43
N TYR A 21 -10.46 4.47 0.53
CA TYR A 21 -10.74 5.89 0.33
C TYR A 21 -9.65 6.73 0.99
N LEU A 22 -9.04 7.61 0.20
CA LEU A 22 -8.04 8.57 0.66
C LEU A 22 -8.68 9.95 0.79
N GLN A 23 -8.12 10.78 1.68
CA GLN A 23 -8.48 12.18 1.78
C GLN A 23 -7.74 13.02 0.72
N GLY A 24 -7.99 12.70 -0.56
CA GLY A 24 -7.33 13.31 -1.70
C GLY A 24 -7.05 12.29 -2.81
N ASN A 25 -6.30 12.73 -3.83
CA ASN A 25 -5.83 11.85 -4.88
C ASN A 25 -4.67 10.99 -4.38
N ALA A 26 -4.51 9.79 -4.94
CA ALA A 26 -3.27 9.03 -4.80
C ALA A 26 -2.25 9.62 -5.78
N ASP A 27 -1.27 10.35 -5.27
CA ASP A 27 -0.27 11.05 -6.08
C ASP A 27 0.99 10.19 -6.29
N ALA A 28 1.36 9.38 -5.30
CA ALA A 28 2.39 8.36 -5.43
C ALA A 28 2.00 7.08 -4.68
N VAL A 29 2.32 5.94 -5.28
CA VAL A 29 2.01 4.59 -4.79
C VAL A 29 3.21 3.69 -5.04
N GLU A 30 3.65 2.95 -4.03
CA GLU A 30 4.76 2.01 -4.19
C GLU A 30 4.59 0.80 -3.26
N PHE A 31 4.84 -0.39 -3.81
CA PHE A 31 4.97 -1.60 -3.00
C PHE A 31 6.36 -1.69 -2.38
N CYS A 32 6.41 -2.19 -1.16
CA CYS A 32 7.66 -2.49 -0.49
C CYS A 32 8.43 -3.59 -1.27
N PRO A 33 9.69 -3.36 -1.67
CA PRO A 33 10.45 -4.29 -2.51
C PRO A 33 11.05 -5.47 -1.73
N TYR A 34 10.86 -5.53 -0.41
CA TYR A 34 11.43 -6.58 0.44
C TYR A 34 10.50 -7.79 0.51
N ASP A 35 11.05 -8.99 0.29
CA ASP A 35 10.27 -10.24 0.35
C ASP A 35 9.55 -10.45 1.69
N CYS A 36 10.11 -9.98 2.81
CA CYS A 36 9.47 -10.09 4.13
C CYS A 36 8.21 -9.20 4.28
N TYR A 37 8.08 -8.18 3.43
CA TYR A 37 7.06 -7.13 3.51
C TYR A 37 6.44 -6.83 2.14
N HIS A 38 6.48 -7.79 1.21
CA HIS A 38 6.02 -7.61 -0.17
C HIS A 38 4.53 -7.25 -0.28
N ASN A 39 3.78 -7.53 0.77
CA ASN A 39 2.38 -7.20 0.96
C ASN A 39 2.16 -5.77 1.51
N VAL A 40 3.21 -4.98 1.74
CA VAL A 40 3.05 -3.59 2.21
C VAL A 40 2.99 -2.64 1.01
N LEU A 41 1.93 -1.84 0.97
CA LEU A 41 1.68 -0.81 -0.02
C LEU A 41 1.75 0.57 0.63
N ALA A 42 2.66 1.41 0.18
CA ALA A 42 2.70 2.82 0.54
C ALA A 42 1.88 3.64 -0.46
N VAL A 43 1.03 4.53 0.04
CA VAL A 43 0.26 5.47 -0.76
C VAL A 43 0.41 6.85 -0.15
N SER A 44 0.57 7.87 -0.99
CA SER A 44 0.61 9.25 -0.53
C SER A 44 -0.28 10.17 -1.33
N THR A 45 -0.65 11.27 -0.67
CA THR A 45 -1.45 12.34 -1.25
C THR A 45 -0.65 13.63 -1.27
N TYR A 46 -0.97 14.49 -2.21
CA TYR A 46 -0.40 15.80 -2.40
C TYR A 46 -1.48 16.76 -2.89
N THR A 47 -1.75 17.79 -2.09
CA THR A 47 -2.65 18.88 -2.47
C THR A 47 -1.91 20.21 -2.40
N LEU A 48 -1.88 20.92 -3.52
CA LEU A 48 -1.43 22.31 -3.59
C LEU A 48 -2.63 23.25 -3.52
N GLN A 49 -2.76 23.99 -2.43
CA GLN A 49 -3.77 25.01 -2.29
C GLN A 49 -3.27 26.32 -2.89
N LYS A 50 -3.82 26.69 -4.06
CA LYS A 50 -3.52 27.95 -4.75
C LYS A 50 -4.32 29.09 -4.12
N SER A 51 -3.77 29.72 -3.08
CA SER A 51 -4.32 30.94 -2.46
C SER A 51 -3.32 32.10 -2.55
N CYS A 52 -3.67 33.30 -2.04
CA CYS A 52 -2.71 34.41 -1.92
C CYS A 52 -1.43 34.01 -1.16
N GLN A 53 -1.56 33.04 -0.25
CA GLN A 53 -0.43 32.35 0.37
C GLN A 53 -0.51 30.86 0.00
N PRO A 54 0.31 30.36 -0.95
CA PRO A 54 0.25 28.97 -1.36
C PRO A 54 0.68 28.06 -0.20
N SER A 55 -0.06 26.98 -0.01
CA SER A 55 0.26 25.95 0.98
C SER A 55 0.17 24.56 0.35
N ARG A 56 0.86 23.60 0.96
CA ARG A 56 0.83 22.20 0.56
C ARG A 56 0.47 21.35 1.76
N HIS A 57 -0.30 20.31 1.52
CA HIS A 57 -0.69 19.33 2.51
C HIS A 57 -0.92 17.98 1.84
N GLY A 58 -0.87 16.93 2.64
CA GLY A 58 -1.18 15.58 2.20
C GLY A 58 -0.92 14.61 3.33
N SER A 59 -0.81 13.34 2.99
CA SER A 59 -0.59 12.28 3.96
C SER A 59 0.19 11.14 3.32
N ILE A 60 0.83 10.33 4.15
CA ILE A 60 1.34 9.01 3.76
C ILE A 60 0.57 7.94 4.53
N SER A 61 0.13 6.91 3.84
CA SER A 61 -0.58 5.76 4.38
C SER A 61 0.16 4.49 4.00
N LEU A 62 0.32 3.57 4.95
CA LEU A 62 0.79 2.22 4.68
C LEU A 62 -0.37 1.26 4.84
N PHE A 63 -0.54 0.39 3.85
CA PHE A 63 -1.52 -0.68 3.85
C PHE A 63 -0.84 -2.03 3.87
N ASN A 64 -1.37 -2.95 4.66
CA ASN A 64 -1.13 -4.37 4.49
C ASN A 64 -2.14 -4.91 3.47
N VAL A 65 -1.64 -5.53 2.40
CA VAL A 65 -2.43 -6.07 1.29
C VAL A 65 -2.63 -7.56 1.52
N ASP A 66 -3.87 -7.98 1.72
CA ASP A 66 -4.25 -9.39 1.69
C ASP A 66 -4.65 -9.78 0.28
N VAL A 67 -3.78 -10.53 -0.40
CA VAL A 67 -3.97 -10.96 -1.79
C VAL A 67 -5.03 -12.08 -1.89
N GLU A 68 -5.22 -12.86 -0.82
CA GLU A 68 -6.20 -13.95 -0.82
C GLU A 68 -7.62 -13.42 -0.67
N THR A 69 -7.81 -12.42 0.19
CA THR A 69 -9.12 -11.82 0.46
C THR A 69 -9.40 -10.55 -0.34
N GLY A 70 -8.40 -9.99 -1.02
CA GLY A 70 -8.55 -8.74 -1.76
C GLY A 70 -8.81 -7.54 -0.85
N HIS A 71 -8.21 -7.53 0.35
CA HIS A 71 -8.43 -6.49 1.36
C HIS A 71 -7.20 -5.59 1.57
N LEU A 72 -7.45 -4.31 1.89
CA LEU A 72 -6.41 -3.33 2.26
C LEU A 72 -6.60 -2.90 3.71
N ASP A 73 -5.70 -3.34 4.58
CA ASP A 73 -5.70 -2.95 5.99
C ASP A 73 -4.79 -1.74 6.21
N LEU A 74 -5.35 -0.61 6.64
CA LEU A 74 -4.55 0.56 7.00
C LEU A 74 -3.77 0.28 8.30
N VAL A 75 -2.44 0.22 8.19
CA VAL A 75 -1.56 -0.05 9.34
C VAL A 75 -0.86 1.21 9.87
N PHE A 76 -0.76 2.24 9.02
CA PHE A 76 -0.12 3.50 9.38
C PHE A 76 -0.68 4.65 8.55
N ASN A 77 -0.84 5.83 9.16
CA ASN A 77 -1.18 7.06 8.47
C ASN A 77 -0.54 8.24 9.20
N GLU A 78 0.08 9.15 8.45
CA GLU A 78 0.65 10.40 8.98
C GLU A 78 0.40 11.56 8.03
N GLU A 79 0.12 12.73 8.62
CA GLU A 79 0.01 13.98 7.88
C GLU A 79 1.39 14.47 7.41
N THR A 80 1.43 15.08 6.24
CA THR A 80 2.67 15.59 5.62
C THR A 80 2.42 16.92 4.90
N ALA A 81 3.49 17.56 4.45
CA ALA A 81 3.39 18.69 3.52
C ALA A 81 2.97 18.28 2.08
N GLY A 82 2.61 17.02 1.87
CA GLY A 82 2.33 16.40 0.57
C GLY A 82 3.57 15.71 -0.02
N ILE A 83 3.38 14.49 -0.52
CA ILE A 83 4.41 13.68 -1.17
C ILE A 83 3.95 13.37 -2.60
N PHE A 84 4.83 13.63 -3.57
CA PHE A 84 4.54 13.46 -5.00
C PHE A 84 5.32 12.30 -5.64
N ASP A 85 6.27 11.72 -4.90
CA ASP A 85 7.07 10.57 -5.32
C ASP A 85 7.50 9.78 -4.08
N ILE A 86 7.38 8.46 -4.14
CA ILE A 86 7.84 7.54 -3.10
C ILE A 86 8.92 6.69 -3.75
N LYS A 87 10.01 6.50 -3.01
CA LYS A 87 11.04 5.53 -3.36
C LYS A 87 11.40 4.73 -2.14
N VAL A 88 11.02 3.46 -2.13
CA VAL A 88 11.41 2.53 -1.07
C VAL A 88 12.78 1.97 -1.42
N GLU A 89 13.81 2.42 -0.70
CA GLU A 89 15.16 1.89 -0.86
C GLU A 89 15.23 0.44 -0.39
N SER A 90 15.83 -0.43 -1.21
CA SER A 90 16.01 -1.88 -0.97
C SER A 90 17.26 -2.22 -0.14
N THR A 91 18.03 -1.21 0.29
CA THR A 91 19.27 -1.36 1.06
C THR A 91 19.11 -1.20 2.58
N TRP A 92 17.90 -0.90 3.06
CA TRP A 92 17.57 -0.90 4.48
C TRP A 92 17.56 -2.33 5.02
N ARG A 93 18.51 -2.66 5.91
CA ARG A 93 18.68 -3.97 6.55
C ARG A 93 17.59 -4.27 7.59
N ALA A 94 16.31 -4.20 7.23
CA ALA A 94 15.23 -4.61 8.14
C ALA A 94 15.09 -6.14 8.26
N CYS A 95 15.47 -6.91 7.24
CA CYS A 95 15.34 -8.39 7.29
C CYS A 95 16.58 -9.12 7.85
N GLU A 96 17.69 -8.43 8.15
CA GLU A 96 18.77 -9.06 8.92
C GLU A 96 18.35 -9.11 10.40
N SER A 97 17.67 -10.19 10.74
CA SER A 97 17.58 -10.81 12.07
C SER A 97 17.84 -9.86 13.26
N PHE A 98 16.78 -9.48 13.97
CA PHE A 98 16.88 -9.03 15.35
C PHE A 98 17.40 -10.21 16.21
N SER A 99 18.68 -10.53 16.12
CA SER A 99 19.36 -11.35 17.11
C SER A 99 19.54 -10.47 18.33
N SER A 100 18.86 -10.83 19.41
CA SER A 100 18.78 -10.12 20.69
C SER A 100 20.12 -10.11 21.47
N SER A 101 21.26 -9.96 20.79
CA SER A 101 22.60 -10.24 21.37
C SER A 101 23.60 -9.09 21.29
N SER A 102 23.19 -7.87 20.94
CA SER A 102 24.12 -6.72 20.90
C SER A 102 23.48 -5.41 21.35
N ILE A 103 23.02 -5.38 22.60
CA ILE A 103 23.09 -4.15 23.41
C ILE A 103 24.22 -4.40 24.41
N CYS A 104 25.40 -3.86 24.08
CA CYS A 104 26.52 -3.65 24.98
C CYS A 104 26.95 -2.20 24.83
#